data_AF-A0A7C3P4M4-F1
#
_entry.id   AF-A0A7C3P4M4-F1
#
_cell.length_a   1.000
_cell.length_b   1.000
_cell.length_c   1.000
_cell.angle_alpha   90.00
_cell.angle_beta   90.00
_cell.angle_gamma   90.00
#
_symmetry.space_group_name_H-M   'P 1'
#
loop_
_entity.id
_entity.type
_entity.pdbx_description
1 polymer ?
#
loop_
_entity_poly.entity_id
_entity_poly.type
_entity_poly.pdbx_seq_one_letter_code
_entity_poly.pdbx_strand_id
1 'polypeptide(L)' 'NYRATGIPQVFDFIREEALRQGVEIAESEIVGLIPLGVLEGVAQHYIKYPKFSVRQVIEQRILEFE' A
#
# COMPACT_ATOMS: atom_id res chain seq x y z
N ASN A 1 -13.17 4.01 1.87
CA ASN A 1 -13.10 2.55 2.12
C ASN A 1 -11.89 2.00 1.37
N TYR A 2 -10.81 1.64 2.07
CA TYR A 2 -9.56 1.17 1.45
C TYR A 2 -9.71 -0.15 0.68
N ARG A 3 -10.77 -0.92 0.93
CA ARG A 3 -11.09 -2.15 0.19
C ARG A 3 -11.77 -1.88 -1.15
N ALA A 4 -12.42 -0.73 -1.29
CA ALA A 4 -13.05 -0.32 -2.55
C ALA A 4 -12.04 0.40 -3.45
N THR A 5 -11.16 1.22 -2.87
CA THR A 5 -10.09 1.90 -3.60
C THR A 5 -8.83 1.84 -2.73
N GLY A 6 -7.86 1.04 -3.15
CA GLY A 6 -6.63 0.83 -2.39
C GLY A 6 -5.65 1.99 -2.55
N ILE A 7 -4.73 2.15 -1.58
CA ILE A 7 -3.67 3.17 -1.63
C ILE A 7 -2.89 3.14 -2.95
N PRO A 8 -2.45 1.96 -3.48
CA PRO A 8 -1.68 1.94 -4.72
C PRO A 8 -2.45 2.50 -5.91
N GLN A 9 -3.75 2.22 -6.00
CA GLN A 9 -4.60 2.74 -7.08
C GLN A 9 -4.72 4.26 -7.01
N VAL A 10 -4.94 4.80 -5.80
CA VAL A 10 -4.99 6.26 -5.59
C VAL A 10 -3.64 6.90 -5.93
N PHE A 11 -2.54 6.29 -5.46
CA PHE A 11 -1.21 6.83 -5.67
C PHE A 11 -0.79 6.82 -7.14
N ASP A 12 -1.11 5.77 -7.88
CA ASP A 12 -0.86 5.70 -9.32
C ASP A 12 -1.68 6.73 -10.09
N PHE A 13 -2.95 6.93 -9.73
CA PHE A 13 -3.78 7.96 -10.35
C PHE A 13 -3.21 9.38 -10.11
N ILE A 14 -2.77 9.67 -8.89
CA ILE A 14 -2.13 10.95 -8.56
C ILE A 14 -0.81 11.09 -9.33
N ARG A 15 -0.01 10.02 -9.45
CA ARG A 15 1.23 10.01 -10.24
C ARG A 15 0.96 10.32 -11.71
N GLU A 16 -0.06 9.71 -12.30
CA GLU A 16 -0.46 9.99 -13.69
C GLU A 16 -0.91 11.45 -13.89
N GLU A 17 -1.59 12.04 -12.91
CA GLU A 17 -1.95 13.46 -12.95
C GLU A 17 -0.73 14.37 -12.78
N ALA A 18 0.15 14.09 -11.82
CA ALA A 18 1.39 14.84 -11.60
C ALA A 18 2.27 14.86 -12.86
N LEU A 19 2.45 13.70 -13.50
CA LEU A 19 3.16 13.57 -14.77
C LEU A 19 2.52 14.39 -15.89
N ARG A 20 1.18 14.43 -15.97
CA ARG A 20 0.46 15.26 -16.96
C ARG A 20 0.67 16.76 -16.73
N GLN A 21 0.87 17.18 -15.48
CA GLN A 21 1.19 18.55 -15.12
C GLN A 21 2.71 18.85 -15.17
N GLY A 22 3.54 17.87 -15.54
CA GLY A 22 5.00 18.03 -15.61
C GLY A 22 5.67 18.20 -14.24
N VAL A 23 5.04 17.72 -13.16
CA VAL A 23 5.59 17.76 -11.79
C VAL A 23 5.81 16.36 -11.24
N GLU A 24 6.76 16.24 -10.32
CA GLU A 24 7.04 14.98 -9.62
C GLU A 24 6.45 14.98 -8.20
N ILE A 25 6.13 13.78 -7.70
CA ILE A 25 5.73 13.58 -6.31
C ILE A 25 7.00 13.39 -5.49
N ALA A 26 7.33 14.35 -4.62
CA ALA A 26 8.51 14.27 -3.77
C ALA A 26 8.40 13.18 -2.69
N GLU A 27 7.26 13.13 -2.00
CA GLU A 27 6.99 12.17 -0.94
C GLU A 27 5.49 12.04 -0.65
N SER A 28 5.13 11.12 0.23
CA SER A 28 3.79 11.00 0.80
C SER A 28 3.86 10.57 2.26
N GLU A 29 2.87 10.95 3.05
CA GLU A 29 2.82 10.69 4.48
C GLU A 29 1.56 9.91 4.85
N ILE A 30 1.70 8.94 5.75
CA ILE A 30 0.59 8.32 6.44
C ILE A 30 0.31 9.14 7.70
N VAL A 31 -0.87 9.76 7.77
CA VAL A 31 -1.30 10.48 8.97
C VAL A 31 -1.93 9.49 9.96
N GLY A 32 -1.24 9.23 11.07
CA GLY A 32 -1.71 8.35 12.15
C GLY A 32 -1.44 6.85 11.90
N LEU A 33 -2.36 6.00 12.36
CA LEU A 33 -2.24 4.54 12.21
C LEU A 33 -3.07 4.05 11.03
N ILE A 34 -2.58 3.02 10.34
CA ILE A 34 -3.32 2.35 9.27
C ILE A 34 -3.51 0.85 9.58
N PRO A 35 -4.59 0.23 9.10
CA PRO A 35 -4.74 -1.22 9.19
C PRO A 35 -3.65 -1.94 8.42
N LEU A 36 -3.11 -3.03 8.98
CA LEU A 36 -2.08 -3.82 8.31
C LEU A 36 -2.50 -4.34 6.92
N GLY A 37 -3.78 -4.68 6.74
CA GLY A 37 -4.31 -5.12 5.45
C GLY A 37 -4.21 -4.09 4.32
N VAL A 38 -3.97 -2.81 4.66
CA VAL A 38 -3.62 -1.78 3.66
C VAL A 38 -2.25 -2.07 3.05
N LEU A 39 -1.27 -2.43 3.88
CA LEU A 39 0.09 -2.77 3.43
C LEU A 39 0.12 -4.04 2.57
N GLU A 40 -0.80 -4.99 2.81
CA GLU A 40 -0.97 -6.16 1.95
C GLU A 40 -1.23 -5.76 0.50
N GLY A 41 -2.21 -4.86 0.28
CA GLY A 41 -2.54 -4.38 -1.06
C GLY A 41 -1.39 -3.58 -1.70
N VAL A 42 -0.64 -2.81 -0.90
CA VAL A 42 0.56 -2.09 -1.37
C VAL A 42 1.63 -3.05 -1.86
N ALA A 43 1.96 -4.06 -1.05
CA ALA A 43 2.93 -5.09 -1.41
C ALA A 43 2.48 -5.88 -2.64
N GLN A 44 1.22 -6.36 -2.68
CA GLN A 44 0.65 -7.06 -3.83
C GLN A 44 0.80 -6.24 -5.12
N HIS A 45 0.49 -4.93 -5.05
CA HIS A 45 0.51 -4.06 -6.21
C HIS A 45 1.93 -3.78 -6.73
N TYR A 46 2.87 -3.39 -5.86
CA TYR A 46 4.21 -2.98 -6.29
C TYR A 46 5.15 -4.15 -6.55
N ILE A 47 5.04 -5.24 -5.77
CA ILE A 47 5.87 -6.44 -5.94
C ILE A 47 5.29 -7.37 -7.02
N LYS A 48 4.07 -7.08 -7.52
CA LYS A 48 3.36 -7.89 -8.53
C LYS A 48 3.15 -9.34 -8.09
N TYR A 49 2.84 -9.53 -6.80
CA TYR A 49 2.52 -10.83 -6.23
C TYR A 49 1.10 -10.82 -5.63
N PRO A 50 0.05 -11.12 -6.41
CA PRO A 50 -1.35 -11.01 -5.97
C PRO A 50 -1.74 -11.96 -4.83
N LYS A 51 -0.96 -13.02 -4.61
CA LYS A 51 -1.19 -14.00 -3.53
C LYS A 51 -0.43 -13.65 -2.26
N PHE A 52 0.31 -12.53 -2.24
CA PHE A 52 0.95 -12.06 -1.02
C PHE A 52 -0.09 -11.89 0.08
N SER A 53 0.21 -12.41 1.26
CA SER A 53 -0.57 -12.12 2.45
C SER A 53 0.34 -11.66 3.58
N VAL A 54 -0.16 -10.75 4.41
CA VAL A 54 0.56 -10.30 5.63
C VAL A 54 0.82 -11.45 6.61
N ARG A 55 0.11 -12.58 6.49
CA ARG A 55 0.44 -13.82 7.22
C ARG A 55 1.81 -14.42 6.87
N GLN A 56 2.40 -14.03 5.74
CA GLN A 56 3.74 -14.44 5.34
C GLN A 56 4.83 -13.53 5.96
N VAL A 57 4.45 -12.45 6.65
CA VAL A 57 5.35 -11.51 7.33
C VAL A 57 5.78 -12.11 8.67
N ILE A 58 7.09 -12.10 8.95
CA ILE A 58 7.68 -12.75 10.13
C ILE A 58 7.08 -12.15 11.42
N GLU A 59 7.00 -10.83 11.50
CA GLU A 59 6.45 -10.10 12.65
C GLU A 59 4.99 -10.47 12.92
N GLN A 60 4.18 -10.70 11.88
CA GLN A 60 2.80 -11.16 12.05
C GLN A 60 2.74 -12.56 12.65
N ARG A 61 3.64 -13.46 12.23
CA ARG A 61 3.69 -14.82 12.76
C ARG A 61 4.13 -14.83 14.22
N ILE A 62 5.08 -13.98 14.60
CA ILE A 62 5.52 -13.84 15.99
C ILE A 62 4.36 -13.38 16.88
N LEU A 63 3.62 -12.35 16.45
CA LEU A 63 2.44 -11.85 17.17
C LEU A 63 1.30 -12.87 17.30
N GLU A 64 1.21 -13.87 16.42
CA GLU A 64 0.25 -14.98 16.54
C GLU A 64 0.63 -16.00 17.62
N PHE A 65 1.91 -16.06 18.03
CA PHE A 65 2.41 -16.99 19.04
C PHE A 65 2.51 -16.38 20.45
N GLU A 66 2.46 -15.06 20.56
CA GLU A 66 2.31 -14.32 21.83
C GLU A 66 0.85 -14.26 22.28
#